data_AF-A0A538S270-F1
#
_entry.id   AF-A0A538S270-F1
#
_cell.length_a   1.000
_cell.length_b   1.000
_cell.length_c   1.000
_cell.angle_alpha   90.00
_cell.angle_beta   90.00
_cell.angle_gamma   90.00
#
_symmetry.space_group_name_H-M   'P 1'
#
loop_
_entity.id
_entity.type
_entity.pdbx_description
1 polymer ?
#
loop_
_entity_poly.entity_id
_entity_poly.type
_entity_poly.pdbx_seq_one_letter_code
_entity_poly.pdbx_strand_id
1 'polypeptide(L)'
;MALLQAVSRHKKSVVLLLGLGLTVVLIVEAKLLMNRDATSVEAGQGGFTQTRRYIVPQNPVTQFPIKTVRAAWDELRPDELVLGVTVGEESRAYPLNVLNDSPDHKVLNDTLGARPIAPSF
;
A
#
# COMPACT_ATOMS: atom_id res chain seq x y z
N MET A 1 47.97 53.37 -49.99
CA MET A 1 46.90 53.23 -48.98
C MET A 1 46.56 51.75 -48.72
N ALA A 2 47.47 50.95 -48.16
CA ALA A 2 47.21 49.51 -47.89
C ALA A 2 47.39 49.11 -46.41
N LEU A 3 48.11 49.91 -45.60
CA LEU A 3 48.40 49.57 -44.21
C LEU A 3 47.22 49.84 -43.23
N LEU A 4 46.37 50.83 -43.52
CA LEU A 4 45.21 51.16 -42.67
C LEU A 4 44.07 50.12 -42.76
N GLN A 5 43.96 49.38 -43.86
CA GLN A 5 42.91 48.37 -44.05
C GLN A 5 43.17 47.08 -43.26
N ALA A 6 44.44 46.73 -43.02
CA ALA A 6 44.82 45.51 -42.30
C ALA A 6 44.51 45.59 -40.79
N VAL A 7 44.78 46.74 -40.16
CA VAL A 7 44.49 46.97 -38.73
C VAL A 7 42.97 47.01 -38.46
N SER A 8 42.19 47.56 -39.39
CA SER A 8 40.72 47.62 -39.29
C SER A 8 40.08 46.23 -39.36
N ARG A 9 40.60 45.34 -40.22
CA ARG A 9 40.15 43.94 -40.29
C ARG A 9 40.43 43.19 -38.99
N HIS A 10 41.59 43.41 -38.36
CA HIS A 10 41.94 42.74 -37.11
C HIS A 10 41.03 43.17 -35.94
N LYS A 11 40.66 44.46 -35.86
CA LYS A 11 39.69 44.96 -34.86
C LYS A 11 38.28 44.41 -35.09
N LYS A 12 37.83 44.32 -36.35
CA LYS A 12 36.54 43.71 -36.70
C LYS A 12 36.49 42.22 -36.37
N SER A 13 37.56 41.47 -36.63
CA SER A 13 37.66 40.04 -36.28
C SER A 13 37.65 39.80 -34.77
N VAL A 14 38.31 40.66 -33.98
CA VAL A 14 38.29 40.58 -32.50
C VAL A 14 36.90 40.86 -31.95
N VAL A 15 36.19 41.87 -32.49
CA VAL A 15 34.80 42.16 -32.10
C VAL A 15 33.86 41.01 -32.48
N LEU A 16 34.07 40.38 -33.64
CA LEU A 16 33.31 39.20 -34.07
C LEU A 16 33.53 37.98 -33.16
N LEU A 17 34.78 37.73 -32.76
CA LEU A 17 35.13 36.62 -31.87
C LEU A 17 34.59 36.83 -30.45
N LEU A 18 34.66 38.05 -29.92
CA LEU A 18 34.06 38.40 -28.63
C LEU A 18 32.53 38.30 -28.68
N GLY A 19 31.92 38.75 -29.77
CA GLY A 19 30.49 38.60 -30.01
C GLY A 19 30.09 37.13 -29.99
N LEU A 20 30.78 36.28 -30.75
CA LEU A 20 30.52 34.84 -30.82
C LEU A 20 30.69 34.15 -29.46
N GLY A 21 31.75 34.51 -28.71
CA GLY A 21 31.97 34.01 -27.36
C GLY A 21 30.83 34.35 -26.41
N LEU A 22 30.34 35.60 -26.46
CA LEU A 22 29.19 36.03 -25.66
C LEU A 22 27.92 35.27 -26.04
N THR A 23 27.67 35.02 -27.34
CA THR A 23 26.51 34.23 -27.77
C THR A 23 26.57 32.79 -27.26
N VAL A 24 27.76 32.16 -27.28
CA VAL A 24 27.92 30.80 -26.73
C VAL A 24 27.64 30.78 -25.24
N VAL A 25 28.16 31.75 -24.47
CA VAL A 25 27.89 31.83 -23.03
C VAL A 25 26.39 32.00 -22.74
N LEU A 26 25.71 32.89 -23.47
CA LEU A 26 24.26 33.08 -23.33
C LEU A 26 23.47 31.82 -23.69
N ILE A 27 23.87 31.07 -24.72
CA ILE A 27 23.24 29.79 -25.10
C ILE A 27 23.44 28.74 -24.00
N VAL A 28 24.64 28.66 -23.41
CA VAL A 28 24.94 27.72 -22.32
C VAL A 28 24.14 28.07 -21.07
N GLU A 29 24.10 29.35 -20.67
CA GLU A 29 23.27 29.79 -19.54
C GLU A 29 21.79 29.54 -19.78
N ALA A 30 21.27 29.86 -20.98
CA ALA A 30 19.88 29.59 -21.33
C ALA A 30 19.57 28.08 -21.26
N LYS A 31 20.47 27.21 -21.71
CA LYS A 31 20.32 25.75 -21.56
C LYS A 31 20.38 25.30 -20.10
N LEU A 32 21.24 25.88 -19.29
CA LEU A 32 21.35 25.55 -17.86
C LEU A 32 20.09 26.01 -17.09
N LEU A 33 19.53 27.17 -17.43
CA LEU A 33 18.25 27.63 -16.88
C LEU A 33 17.10 26.73 -17.31
N MET A 34 17.03 26.36 -18.58
CA MET A 34 15.94 25.51 -19.11
C MET A 34 16.01 24.06 -18.58
N ASN A 35 17.17 23.59 -18.15
CA ASN A 35 17.35 22.24 -17.59
C ASN A 35 17.14 22.18 -16.06
N ARG A 36 16.97 23.32 -15.38
CA ARG A 36 16.67 23.37 -13.93
C ARG A 36 15.23 22.97 -13.60
N ASP A 37 14.31 23.15 -14.55
CA ASP A 37 12.92 22.71 -14.40
C ASP A 37 12.79 21.18 -14.54
N ALA A 38 13.72 20.52 -15.25
CA ALA A 38 13.72 19.08 -15.45
C ALA A 38 14.24 18.29 -14.23
N THR A 39 14.85 18.95 -13.24
CA THR A 39 15.34 18.31 -12.00
C THR A 39 14.47 18.60 -10.78
N SER A 40 13.32 19.25 -10.96
CA SER A 40 12.43 19.61 -9.85
C SER A 40 10.96 19.24 -10.09
N VAL A 41 10.71 18.15 -10.82
CA VAL A 41 9.45 17.36 -10.70
C VAL A 41 9.77 15.89 -10.97
N GLU A 42 10.62 15.26 -10.14
CA GLU A 42 10.24 13.90 -9.75
C GLU A 42 8.97 14.08 -8.91
N ALA A 43 7.84 14.12 -9.62
CA ALA A 43 6.57 13.76 -9.05
C ALA A 43 6.82 12.42 -8.36
N GLY A 44 6.95 12.44 -7.03
CA GLY A 44 7.09 11.25 -6.22
C GLY A 44 6.06 10.25 -6.72
N GLN A 45 6.56 9.22 -7.40
CA GLN A 45 5.72 8.30 -8.14
C GLN A 45 4.72 7.69 -7.17
N GLY A 46 3.46 8.11 -7.30
CA GLY A 46 2.28 7.31 -6.98
C GLY A 46 2.25 6.66 -5.62
N GLY A 47 2.65 7.35 -4.56
CA GLY A 47 2.44 6.86 -3.20
C GLY A 47 1.03 7.18 -2.74
N PHE A 48 -0.02 6.58 -3.34
CA PHE A 48 -1.27 6.46 -2.57
C PHE A 48 -0.85 5.86 -1.23
N THR A 49 -1.25 6.47 -0.12
CA THR A 49 -1.21 5.81 1.17
C THR A 49 -2.18 4.64 1.04
N GLN A 50 -1.70 3.53 0.47
CA GLN A 50 -2.50 2.34 0.34
C GLN A 50 -2.75 1.92 1.78
N THR A 51 -4.00 2.09 2.21
CA THR A 51 -4.48 1.48 3.43
C THR A 51 -4.42 -0.02 3.19
N ARG A 52 -3.27 -0.62 3.51
CA ARG A 52 -3.15 -2.06 3.53
C ARG A 52 -3.85 -2.51 4.79
N ARG A 53 -4.89 -3.33 4.62
CA ARG A 53 -5.47 -4.07 5.74
C ARG A 53 -4.39 -5.02 6.25
N TYR A 54 -3.73 -4.63 7.33
CA TYR A 54 -2.81 -5.50 8.04
C TYR A 54 -3.67 -6.47 8.86
N ILE A 55 -3.88 -7.67 8.33
CA ILE A 55 -4.41 -8.76 9.14
C ILE A 55 -3.22 -9.29 9.91
N VAL A 56 -3.13 -8.92 11.19
CA VAL A 56 -2.20 -9.59 12.09
C VAL A 56 -2.61 -11.07 12.10
N PRO A 57 -1.70 -12.02 11.82
CA PRO A 57 -2.02 -13.43 11.92
C PRO A 57 -2.53 -13.72 13.33
N GLN A 58 -3.80 -14.10 13.44
CA GLN A 58 -4.40 -14.51 14.70
C GLN A 58 -3.96 -15.93 15.00
N ASN A 59 -3.63 -16.21 16.27
CA ASN A 59 -3.36 -17.58 16.67
C ASN A 59 -4.64 -18.40 16.46
N PRO A 60 -4.55 -19.58 15.85
CA PRO A 60 -5.74 -20.37 15.58
C PRO A 60 -6.37 -20.82 16.91
N VAL A 61 -7.64 -20.51 17.09
CA VAL A 61 -8.42 -21.05 18.20
C VAL A 61 -8.78 -22.49 17.87
N THR A 62 -8.01 -23.44 18.41
CA THR A 62 -8.19 -24.89 18.21
C THR A 62 -8.67 -25.61 19.46
N GLN A 63 -8.61 -24.94 20.61
CA GLN A 63 -9.00 -25.49 21.91
C GLN A 63 -10.18 -24.69 22.45
N PHE A 64 -11.33 -25.35 22.54
CA PHE A 64 -12.54 -24.79 23.12
C PHE A 64 -13.38 -25.93 23.69
N PRO A 65 -14.18 -25.67 24.74
CA PRO A 65 -15.02 -26.69 25.33
C PRO A 65 -16.17 -27.07 24.39
N ILE A 66 -16.32 -28.36 24.10
CA ILE A 66 -17.50 -28.90 23.43
C ILE A 66 -18.45 -29.41 24.51
N LYS A 67 -19.67 -28.86 24.54
CA LYS A 67 -20.69 -29.20 25.53
C LYS A 67 -21.86 -29.90 24.87
N THR A 68 -22.49 -30.82 25.59
CA THR A 68 -23.79 -31.36 25.20
C THR A 68 -24.85 -30.29 25.37
N VAL A 69 -25.98 -30.41 24.66
CA VAL A 69 -27.12 -29.49 24.78
C VAL A 69 -27.53 -29.30 26.24
N ARG A 70 -27.60 -30.38 27.00
CA ARG A 70 -27.97 -30.34 28.42
C ARG A 70 -26.96 -29.58 29.27
N ALA A 71 -25.66 -29.78 29.04
CA ALA A 71 -24.61 -29.10 29.80
C ALA A 71 -24.52 -27.60 29.46
N ALA A 72 -24.84 -27.21 28.23
CA ALA A 72 -24.86 -25.82 27.80
C ALA A 72 -26.12 -25.06 28.24
N TRP A 73 -27.18 -25.76 28.67
CA TRP A 73 -28.50 -25.17 28.90
C TRP A 73 -28.51 -24.02 29.92
N ASP A 74 -27.69 -24.13 30.97
CA ASP A 74 -27.64 -23.11 32.04
C ASP A 74 -26.74 -21.91 31.69
N GLU A 75 -25.97 -22.00 30.60
CA GLU A 75 -25.04 -20.96 30.15
C GLU A 75 -25.59 -20.14 28.97
N LEU A 76 -26.61 -20.68 28.28
CA LEU A 76 -27.26 -20.04 27.15
C LEU A 76 -28.51 -19.30 27.59
N ARG A 77 -28.74 -18.12 27.01
CA ARG A 77 -30.03 -17.46 27.13
C ARG A 77 -31.07 -18.16 26.25
N PRO A 78 -32.36 -18.18 26.63
CA PRO A 78 -33.42 -18.76 25.81
C PRO A 78 -33.55 -18.14 24.41
N ASP A 79 -33.16 -16.87 24.27
CA ASP A 79 -33.21 -16.07 23.05
C ASP A 79 -31.84 -15.98 22.33
N GLU A 80 -30.86 -16.77 22.74
CA GLU A 80 -29.51 -16.69 22.22
C GLU A 80 -29.41 -17.18 20.77
N LEU A 81 -28.81 -16.34 19.92
CA LEU A 81 -28.55 -16.71 18.53
C LEU A 81 -27.35 -17.64 18.44
N VAL A 82 -27.53 -18.72 17.68
CA VAL A 82 -26.49 -19.71 17.41
C VAL A 82 -26.32 -19.91 15.91
N LEU A 83 -25.08 -20.10 15.46
CA LEU A 83 -24.78 -20.64 14.15
C LEU A 83 -24.85 -22.17 14.22
N GLY A 84 -25.87 -22.76 13.62
CA GLY A 84 -25.96 -24.21 13.46
C GLY A 84 -25.15 -24.68 12.26
N VAL A 85 -24.28 -25.69 12.45
CA VAL A 85 -23.54 -26.34 11.37
C VAL A 85 -23.81 -27.84 11.42
N THR A 86 -24.16 -28.41 10.27
CA THR A 86 -24.36 -29.84 10.09
C THR A 86 -23.44 -30.37 9.01
N VAL A 87 -22.70 -31.44 9.32
CA VAL A 87 -21.82 -32.15 8.39
C VAL A 87 -22.14 -33.64 8.48
N GLY A 88 -22.78 -34.17 7.44
CA GLY A 88 -23.29 -35.54 7.46
C GLY A 88 -24.34 -35.72 8.56
N GLU A 89 -24.08 -36.66 9.47
CA GLU A 89 -24.96 -36.94 10.62
C GLU A 89 -24.59 -36.14 11.88
N GLU A 90 -23.47 -35.40 11.86
CA GLU A 90 -23.02 -34.60 12.99
C GLU A 90 -23.52 -33.16 12.90
N SER A 91 -23.98 -32.61 14.03
CA SER A 91 -24.42 -31.21 14.12
C SER A 91 -23.84 -30.55 15.37
N ARG A 92 -23.46 -29.28 15.25
CA ARG A 92 -22.97 -28.45 16.35
C ARG A 92 -23.53 -27.04 16.25
N ALA A 93 -23.79 -26.41 17.40
CA ALA A 93 -24.24 -25.03 17.50
C ALA A 93 -23.12 -24.17 18.10
N TYR A 94 -22.86 -23.02 17.48
CA TYR A 94 -21.85 -22.05 17.91
C TYR A 94 -22.54 -20.75 18.32
N PRO A 95 -22.60 -20.42 19.63
CA PRO A 95 -23.24 -19.19 20.10
C PRO A 95 -22.58 -17.94 19.52
N LEU A 96 -23.37 -17.03 18.97
CA LEU A 96 -22.85 -15.84 18.29
C LEU A 96 -22.22 -14.84 19.26
N ASN A 97 -22.70 -14.78 20.50
CA ASN A 97 -22.07 -13.98 21.56
C ASN A 97 -20.62 -14.42 21.79
N VAL A 98 -20.34 -15.73 21.83
CA VAL A 98 -18.98 -16.27 22.01
C VAL A 98 -18.10 -15.97 20.80
N LEU A 99 -18.64 -16.13 19.59
CA LEU A 99 -17.91 -15.78 18.35
C LEU A 99 -17.64 -14.27 18.22
N ASN A 100 -18.41 -13.43 18.90
CA ASN A 100 -18.24 -11.96 18.87
C ASN A 100 -17.62 -11.35 20.13
N ASP A 101 -17.42 -12.13 21.20
CA ASP A 101 -17.04 -11.61 22.51
C ASP A 101 -15.63 -10.98 22.52
N SER A 102 -14.75 -11.43 21.64
CA SER A 102 -13.39 -10.91 21.52
C SER A 102 -12.95 -10.77 20.06
N PRO A 103 -12.08 -9.78 19.74
CA PRO A 103 -11.54 -9.61 18.40
C PRO A 103 -10.88 -10.89 17.85
N ASP A 104 -10.32 -11.70 18.76
CA ASP A 104 -9.50 -12.86 18.44
C ASP A 104 -10.31 -14.17 18.32
N HIS A 105 -11.61 -14.16 18.66
CA HIS A 105 -12.47 -15.36 18.68
C HIS A 105 -13.49 -15.41 17.53
N LYS A 106 -13.29 -14.60 16.49
CA LYS A 106 -14.22 -14.49 15.36
C LYS A 106 -14.25 -15.69 14.42
N VAL A 107 -13.22 -16.53 14.48
CA VAL A 107 -13.10 -17.76 13.69
C VAL A 107 -12.61 -18.87 14.59
N LEU A 108 -13.33 -19.99 14.63
CA LEU A 108 -12.91 -21.19 15.35
C LEU A 108 -12.43 -22.23 14.34
N ASN A 109 -11.27 -22.83 14.54
CA ASN A 109 -10.82 -23.94 13.71
C ASN A 109 -11.28 -25.25 14.35
N ASP A 110 -12.32 -25.84 13.77
CA ASP A 110 -12.99 -27.03 14.32
C ASP A 110 -12.91 -28.21 13.34
N THR A 111 -13.10 -29.42 13.85
CA THR A 111 -13.30 -30.64 13.08
C THR A 111 -14.65 -31.23 13.46
N LEU A 112 -15.57 -31.28 12.50
CA LEU A 112 -16.92 -31.83 12.65
C LEU A 112 -17.15 -32.90 11.58
N GLY A 113 -17.57 -34.11 11.95
CA GLY A 113 -17.76 -35.18 10.97
C GLY A 113 -16.48 -35.54 10.21
N ALA A 114 -15.31 -35.49 10.88
CA ALA A 114 -13.98 -35.61 10.28
C ALA A 114 -13.66 -34.57 9.18
N ARG A 115 -14.43 -33.49 9.06
CA ARG A 115 -14.22 -32.40 8.12
C ARG A 115 -13.69 -31.17 8.85
N PRO A 116 -12.57 -30.57 8.40
CA PRO A 116 -12.13 -29.28 8.92
C PRO A 116 -13.13 -28.21 8.50
N ILE A 117 -13.57 -27.40 9.46
CA ILE A 117 -14.48 -26.26 9.26
C ILE A 117 -13.97 -25.04 10.01
N ALA A 118 -14.40 -23.86 9.55
CA ALA A 118 -14.06 -22.58 10.15
C ALA A 118 -15.32 -21.70 10.34
N PRO A 119 -16.20 -22.01 11.30
CA PRO A 119 -17.37 -21.18 11.58
C PRO A 119 -16.94 -19.76 12.00
N SER A 120 -17.62 -18.76 11.44
CA SER A 120 -17.41 -17.34 11.71
C SER A 120 -18.71 -16.55 11.54
N PHE A 121 -18.78 -15.34 12.09
CA PHE A 121 -19.92 -14.42 11.96
C PHE A 121 -19.47 -12.97 11.82
#